data_AF-A0A8T3S919-F1
#
_entry.id   AF-A0A8T3S919-F1
#
_cell.length_a   1.000
_cell.length_b   1.000
_cell.length_c   1.000
_cell.angle_alpha   90.00
_cell.angle_beta   90.00
_cell.angle_gamma   90.00
#
_symmetry.space_group_name_H-M   'P 1'
#
loop_
_entity.id
_entity.type
_entity.pdbx_description
1 polymer ?
#
loop_
_entity_poly.entity_id
_entity_poly.type
_entity_poly.pdbx_seq_one_letter_code
_entity_poly.pdbx_strand_id
1 'polypeptide(L)'
;MEAATGALGAAGWLDRDEGGRITGAAGLSLSSGAHRVEIGGREFRTRCASDALGIPAALGVDATATRSCGVCGTTLTVPIHRGDPEGGQMLWMSAGGDDLRDDFCTPTVLRCSEVHGREWGHRRAGHGRLLVLATAADEGRQRWAGCARAARRLGHAE
;
A
#
# COMPACT_ATOMS: atom_id res chain seq x y z
N MET A 1 7.86 19.32 -17.19
CA MET A 1 7.33 18.76 -15.94
C MET A 1 5.82 18.51 -16.02
N GLU A 2 5.02 19.46 -16.49
CA GLU A 2 3.55 19.34 -16.55
C GLU A 2 3.06 18.09 -17.29
N ALA A 3 3.55 17.84 -18.51
CA ALA A 3 3.23 16.64 -19.27
C ALA A 3 3.56 15.33 -18.54
N ALA A 4 4.70 15.28 -17.82
CA ALA A 4 5.09 14.10 -17.04
C ALA A 4 4.15 13.86 -15.86
N THR A 5 3.79 14.93 -15.12
CA THR A 5 2.85 14.80 -14.00
C THR A 5 1.41 14.57 -14.46
N GLY A 6 1.05 14.99 -15.68
CA GLY A 6 -0.23 14.66 -16.31
C GLY A 6 -0.31 13.18 -16.65
N ALA A 7 0.72 12.65 -17.32
CA ALA A 7 0.81 11.23 -17.67
C ALA A 7 0.80 10.32 -16.42
N LEU A 8 1.57 10.66 -15.39
CA LEU A 8 1.57 9.90 -14.13
C LEU A 8 0.21 9.98 -13.40
N GLY A 9 -0.47 11.12 -13.46
CA GLY A 9 -1.82 11.27 -12.91
C GLY A 9 -2.83 10.39 -13.63
N ALA A 10 -2.83 10.44 -14.97
CA ALA A 10 -3.71 9.62 -15.82
C ALA A 10 -3.47 8.12 -15.63
N ALA A 11 -2.22 7.72 -15.38
CA ALA A 11 -1.85 6.34 -15.08
C ALA A 11 -2.08 5.94 -13.59
N GLY A 12 -2.74 6.79 -12.79
CA GLY A 12 -3.12 6.48 -11.41
C GLY A 12 -2.01 6.61 -10.37
N TRP A 13 -0.80 7.03 -10.75
CA TRP A 13 0.38 7.11 -9.88
C TRP A 13 0.41 8.32 -8.95
N LEU A 14 -0.37 9.36 -9.25
CA LEU A 14 -0.42 10.60 -8.48
C LEU A 14 -1.81 10.90 -7.94
N ASP A 15 -1.84 11.48 -6.76
CA ASP A 15 -3.04 12.04 -6.15
C ASP A 15 -2.96 13.55 -6.22
N ARG A 16 -4.08 14.21 -6.47
CA ARG A 16 -4.17 15.67 -6.47
C ARG A 16 -5.32 16.12 -5.59
N ASP A 17 -5.15 17.26 -4.94
CA ASP A 17 -6.25 17.99 -4.33
C ASP A 17 -7.06 18.77 -5.38
N GLU A 18 -8.12 19.44 -4.93
CA GLU A 18 -8.97 20.30 -5.77
C GLU A 18 -8.20 21.47 -6.42
N GLY A 19 -7.10 21.90 -5.79
CA GLY A 19 -6.20 22.93 -6.32
C GLY A 19 -5.14 22.38 -7.29
N GLY A 20 -5.18 21.09 -7.62
CA GLY A 20 -4.24 20.45 -8.54
C GLY A 20 -2.86 20.13 -7.93
N ARG A 21 -2.65 20.37 -6.63
CA ARG A 21 -1.39 20.07 -5.94
C ARG A 21 -1.25 18.57 -5.74
N ILE A 22 -0.03 18.05 -5.89
CA ILE A 22 0.23 16.63 -5.66
C ILE A 22 0.16 16.35 -4.16
N THR A 23 -0.79 15.50 -3.76
CA THR A 23 -1.01 15.07 -2.38
C THR A 23 -0.57 13.64 -2.12
N GLY A 24 -0.23 12.90 -3.17
CA GLY A 24 0.25 11.53 -3.09
C GLY A 24 0.97 11.11 -4.35
N ALA A 25 1.92 10.18 -4.18
CA ALA A 25 2.70 9.62 -5.26
C ALA A 25 3.11 8.18 -4.94
N ALA A 26 3.12 7.32 -5.96
CA ALA A 26 3.62 5.95 -5.85
C ALA A 26 3.01 5.14 -4.69
N GLY A 27 1.72 5.36 -4.44
CA GLY A 27 0.94 4.65 -3.43
C GLY A 27 0.90 5.30 -2.04
N LEU A 28 1.76 6.28 -1.73
CA LEU A 28 1.72 7.04 -0.46
C LEU A 28 0.99 8.37 -0.67
N SER A 29 0.11 8.73 0.27
CA SER A 29 -0.78 9.89 0.15
C SER A 29 -0.95 10.61 1.49
N LEU A 30 -1.19 11.90 1.46
CA LEU A 30 -1.48 12.72 2.63
C LEU A 30 -2.96 12.68 3.04
N SER A 31 -3.86 12.38 2.10
CA SER A 31 -5.30 12.56 2.32
C SER A 31 -6.19 11.45 1.79
N SER A 32 -5.69 10.56 0.92
CA SER A 32 -6.54 9.61 0.21
C SER A 32 -6.04 8.17 0.24
N GLY A 33 -6.96 7.21 0.23
CA GLY A 33 -6.66 5.78 0.31
C GLY A 33 -7.34 5.12 1.51
N ALA A 34 -7.50 3.80 1.47
CA ALA A 34 -8.26 3.04 2.47
C ALA A 34 -7.42 2.59 3.67
N HIS A 35 -6.09 2.61 3.54
CA HIS A 35 -5.16 2.13 4.55
C HIS A 35 -4.49 3.32 5.21
N ARG A 36 -4.45 3.34 6.54
CA ARG A 36 -3.60 4.25 7.29
C ARG A 36 -2.23 3.62 7.47
N VAL A 37 -1.17 4.40 7.37
CA VAL A 37 0.16 4.00 7.83
C VAL A 37 0.77 5.14 8.65
N GLU A 38 1.27 4.83 9.84
CA GLU A 38 2.07 5.76 10.63
C GLU A 38 3.54 5.40 10.45
N ILE A 39 4.37 6.37 10.07
CA ILE A 39 5.82 6.20 9.86
C ILE A 39 6.52 7.36 10.54
N GLY A 40 7.42 7.08 11.49
CA GLY A 40 8.17 8.12 12.20
C GLY A 40 7.28 9.15 12.90
N GLY A 41 6.16 8.70 13.52
CA GLY A 41 5.20 9.56 14.22
C GLY A 41 4.33 10.43 13.29
N ARG A 42 4.38 10.22 11.97
CA ARG A 42 3.53 10.93 11.00
C ARG A 42 2.56 9.97 10.36
N GLU A 43 1.30 10.38 10.29
CA GLU A 43 0.24 9.62 9.64
C GLU A 43 0.20 9.90 8.14
N PHE A 44 0.05 8.84 7.37
CA PHE A 44 -0.19 8.85 5.93
C PHE A 44 -1.33 7.90 5.58
N ARG A 45 -1.80 8.01 4.34
CA ARG A 45 -2.69 7.05 3.70
C ARG A 45 -1.93 6.30 2.61
N THR A 46 -2.36 5.07 2.32
CA THR A 46 -1.88 4.35 1.14
C THR A 46 -3.00 3.85 0.25
N ARG A 47 -2.69 3.73 -1.04
CA ARG A 47 -3.66 3.33 -2.06
C ARG A 47 -4.10 1.88 -1.89
N CYS A 48 -3.18 0.97 -1.59
CA CYS A 48 -3.51 -0.42 -1.30
C CYS A 48 -2.75 -0.99 -0.10
N ALA A 49 -3.10 -2.23 0.27
CA ALA A 49 -2.41 -2.94 1.34
C ALA A 49 -0.95 -3.27 0.99
N SER A 50 -0.65 -3.50 -0.30
CA SER A 50 0.72 -3.76 -0.74
C SER A 50 1.61 -2.53 -0.50
N ASP A 51 1.09 -1.32 -0.67
CA ASP A 51 1.82 -0.09 -0.39
C ASP A 51 2.02 0.09 1.12
N ALA A 52 0.98 -0.19 1.92
CA ALA A 52 1.01 -0.06 3.38
C ALA A 52 2.09 -0.94 4.04
N LEU A 53 2.36 -2.11 3.45
CA LEU A 53 3.43 -3.02 3.90
C LEU A 53 4.76 -2.73 3.19
N GLY A 54 4.72 -2.53 1.87
CA GLY A 54 5.90 -2.44 1.03
C GLY A 54 6.73 -1.18 1.23
N ILE A 55 6.09 -0.03 1.44
CA ILE A 55 6.77 1.24 1.69
C ILE A 55 7.65 1.16 2.95
N PRO A 56 7.13 0.85 4.15
CA PRO A 56 7.97 0.72 5.34
C PRO A 56 8.97 -0.44 5.21
N ALA A 57 8.61 -1.54 4.54
CA ALA A 57 9.53 -2.66 4.28
C ALA A 57 10.75 -2.26 3.42
N ALA A 58 10.56 -1.43 2.39
CA ALA A 58 11.63 -0.93 1.54
C ALA A 58 12.49 0.12 2.25
N LEU A 59 11.87 0.97 3.07
CA LEU A 59 12.56 1.97 3.87
C LEU A 59 13.35 1.35 5.02
N GLY A 60 12.93 0.19 5.54
CA GLY A 60 13.55 -0.49 6.68
C GLY A 60 13.25 0.22 7.99
N VAL A 61 12.03 0.75 8.14
CA VAL A 61 11.63 1.62 9.26
C VAL A 61 10.50 0.99 10.07
N ASP A 62 10.37 1.45 11.30
CA ASP A 62 9.20 1.13 12.12
C ASP A 62 7.96 1.86 11.60
N ALA A 63 6.84 1.15 11.59
CA ALA A 63 5.55 1.68 11.15
C ALA A 63 4.38 0.93 11.78
N THR A 64 3.19 1.53 11.70
CA THR A 64 1.94 0.83 12.02
C THR A 64 0.94 1.02 10.89
N ALA A 65 0.50 -0.08 10.27
CA ALA A 65 -0.57 -0.05 9.28
C ALA A 65 -1.93 -0.34 9.93
N THR A 66 -2.97 0.40 9.58
CA THR A 66 -4.33 0.18 10.10
C THR A 66 -5.40 0.23 9.02
N ARG A 67 -6.39 -0.67 9.12
CA ARG A 67 -7.64 -0.62 8.34
C ARG A 67 -8.73 -1.53 8.90
N SER A 68 -9.99 -1.36 8.48
CA SER A 68 -11.11 -2.23 8.89
C SER A 68 -11.37 -3.36 7.90
N CYS A 69 -11.46 -4.63 8.34
CA CYS A 69 -11.76 -5.81 7.52
C CYS A 69 -13.03 -5.64 6.67
N GLY A 70 -12.92 -5.79 5.34
CA GLY A 70 -14.05 -5.57 4.43
C GLY A 70 -15.08 -6.71 4.43
N VAL A 71 -14.83 -7.77 5.21
CA VAL A 71 -15.72 -8.92 5.37
C VAL A 71 -16.50 -8.81 6.67
N CYS A 72 -15.81 -8.57 7.80
CA CYS A 72 -16.42 -8.60 9.14
C CYS A 72 -16.35 -7.26 9.90
N GLY A 73 -15.77 -6.20 9.32
CA GLY A 73 -15.67 -4.88 9.94
C GLY A 73 -14.54 -4.70 10.97
N THR A 74 -13.94 -5.78 11.50
CA THR A 74 -12.89 -5.72 12.52
C THR A 74 -11.71 -4.83 12.13
N THR A 75 -11.33 -3.90 13.01
CA THR A 75 -10.11 -3.09 12.83
C THR A 75 -8.87 -3.96 12.92
N LEU A 76 -8.03 -3.88 11.90
CA LEU A 76 -6.73 -4.54 11.81
C LEU A 76 -5.64 -3.53 12.07
N THR A 77 -4.79 -3.81 13.05
CA THR A 77 -3.57 -3.06 13.32
C THR A 77 -2.40 -4.02 13.09
N VAL A 78 -1.49 -3.64 12.18
CA VAL A 78 -0.30 -4.42 11.82
C VAL A 78 0.92 -3.59 12.21
N PRO A 79 1.61 -3.94 13.32
CA PRO A 79 2.90 -3.36 13.62
C PRO A 79 3.95 -3.87 12.62
N ILE A 80 4.89 -2.99 12.28
CA ILE A 80 5.98 -3.25 11.34
C ILE A 80 7.25 -2.78 12.03
N HIS A 81 8.19 -3.70 12.26
CA HIS A 81 9.44 -3.42 12.96
C HIS A 81 10.59 -3.52 11.97
N ARG A 82 11.31 -2.40 11.77
CA ARG A 82 12.41 -2.28 10.79
C ARG A 82 12.04 -2.82 9.41
N GLY A 83 10.78 -2.62 9.01
CA GLY A 83 10.26 -3.09 7.73
C GLY A 83 9.72 -4.52 7.71
N ASP A 84 9.68 -5.23 8.83
CA ASP A 84 9.12 -6.58 8.93
C ASP A 84 7.76 -6.54 9.67
N PRO A 85 6.64 -6.89 9.01
CA PRO A 85 5.32 -6.86 9.62
C PRO A 85 5.07 -8.07 10.54
N GLU A 86 4.36 -7.84 11.63
CA GLU A 86 3.94 -8.90 12.55
C GLU A 86 2.41 -9.07 12.56
N GLY A 87 1.96 -10.30 12.83
CA GLY A 87 0.54 -10.63 12.97
C GLY A 87 0.07 -11.76 12.07
N GLY A 88 -1.18 -12.18 12.29
CA GLY A 88 -1.84 -13.27 11.55
C GLY A 88 -2.76 -12.81 10.42
N GLN A 89 -2.75 -11.52 10.09
CA GLN A 89 -3.53 -10.97 8.98
C GLN A 89 -2.99 -11.48 7.65
N MET A 90 -3.85 -11.51 6.64
CA MET A 90 -3.51 -11.97 5.30
C MET A 90 -3.65 -10.83 4.30
N LEU A 91 -2.77 -10.75 3.31
CA LEU A 91 -2.91 -9.84 2.19
C LEU A 91 -3.52 -10.59 1.00
N TRP A 92 -4.66 -10.13 0.49
CA TRP A 92 -5.08 -10.50 -0.85
C TRP A 92 -4.40 -9.56 -1.85
N MET A 93 -3.60 -10.10 -2.75
CA MET A 93 -2.95 -9.38 -3.84
C MET A 93 -3.69 -9.67 -5.14
N SER A 94 -4.24 -8.63 -5.77
CA SER A 94 -4.80 -8.77 -7.12
C SER A 94 -3.70 -9.09 -8.13
N ALA A 95 -4.04 -9.86 -9.16
CA ALA A 95 -3.15 -10.04 -10.30
C ALA A 95 -3.05 -8.77 -11.18
N GLY A 96 -3.91 -7.77 -10.94
CA GLY A 96 -3.93 -6.52 -11.70
C GLY A 96 -4.71 -6.62 -13.01
N GLY A 97 -4.48 -5.64 -13.87
CA GLY A 97 -5.17 -5.44 -15.14
C GLY A 97 -4.64 -4.18 -15.83
N ASP A 98 -5.49 -3.52 -16.60
CA ASP A 98 -5.12 -2.33 -17.36
C ASP A 98 -5.12 -1.08 -16.48
N ASP A 99 -6.03 -0.99 -15.50
CA ASP A 99 -6.12 0.13 -14.57
C ASP A 99 -5.43 -0.19 -13.24
N LEU A 100 -4.36 0.55 -12.92
CA LEU A 100 -3.61 0.36 -11.68
C LEU A 100 -4.50 0.51 -10.43
N ARG A 101 -5.48 1.43 -10.45
CA ARG A 101 -6.32 1.71 -9.30
C ARG A 101 -7.40 0.64 -9.17
N ASP A 102 -8.18 0.43 -10.20
CA ASP A 102 -9.37 -0.39 -10.14
C ASP A 102 -9.03 -1.88 -10.20
N ASP A 103 -8.06 -2.28 -11.02
CA ASP A 103 -7.74 -3.69 -11.21
C ASP A 103 -6.68 -4.20 -10.22
N PHE A 104 -5.80 -3.32 -9.72
CA PHE A 104 -4.76 -3.72 -8.76
C PHE A 104 -4.99 -3.18 -7.35
N CYS A 105 -5.00 -1.86 -7.16
CA CYS A 105 -4.97 -1.27 -5.81
C CYS A 105 -6.26 -1.51 -5.01
N THR A 106 -7.42 -1.23 -5.59
CA THR A 106 -8.75 -1.40 -4.97
C THR A 106 -8.99 -2.83 -4.49
N PRO A 107 -8.70 -3.89 -5.29
CA PRO A 107 -8.84 -5.26 -4.84
C PRO A 107 -7.72 -5.75 -3.92
N THR A 108 -6.56 -5.06 -3.84
CA THR A 108 -5.41 -5.47 -3.01
C THR A 108 -5.49 -4.95 -1.57
N VAL A 109 -5.77 -5.85 -0.63
CA VAL A 109 -6.29 -5.49 0.70
C VAL A 109 -5.89 -6.47 1.80
N LEU A 110 -5.76 -6.00 3.06
CA LEU A 110 -5.57 -6.88 4.22
C LEU A 110 -6.88 -7.56 4.64
N ARG A 111 -6.81 -8.73 5.25
CA ARG A 111 -7.93 -9.48 5.84
C ARG A 111 -7.49 -10.05 7.19
N CYS A 112 -8.41 -10.17 8.14
CA CYS A 112 -8.04 -10.61 9.50
C CYS A 112 -7.64 -12.09 9.57
N SER A 113 -7.99 -12.90 8.56
CA SER A 113 -7.74 -14.33 8.55
C SER A 113 -7.66 -14.86 7.12
N GLU A 114 -7.14 -16.08 6.98
CA GLU A 114 -7.13 -16.80 5.71
C GLU A 114 -8.52 -17.02 5.14
N VAL A 115 -9.51 -17.34 6.00
CA VAL A 115 -10.91 -17.53 5.61
C VAL A 115 -11.47 -16.27 4.96
N HIS A 116 -11.33 -15.10 5.60
CA HIS A 116 -11.79 -13.84 5.02
C HIS A 116 -10.95 -13.38 3.82
N GLY A 117 -9.69 -13.80 3.77
CA GLY A 117 -8.82 -13.70 2.59
C GLY A 117 -9.41 -14.40 1.38
N ARG A 118 -9.72 -15.69 1.53
CA ARG A 118 -10.32 -16.52 0.47
C ARG A 118 -11.72 -16.04 0.09
N GLU A 119 -12.55 -15.68 1.06
CA GLU A 119 -13.89 -15.14 0.79
C GLU A 119 -13.81 -13.87 -0.08
N TRP A 120 -12.90 -12.96 0.25
CA TRP A 120 -12.66 -11.79 -0.60
C TRP A 120 -12.19 -12.17 -2.00
N GLY A 121 -11.28 -13.14 -2.10
CA GLY A 121 -10.83 -13.68 -3.38
C GLY A 121 -11.97 -14.19 -4.24
N HIS A 122 -12.90 -14.95 -3.66
CA HIS A 122 -14.10 -15.42 -4.37
C HIS A 122 -14.98 -14.27 -4.88
N ARG A 123 -15.18 -13.21 -4.08
CA ARG A 123 -15.90 -12.00 -4.52
C ARG A 123 -15.20 -11.25 -5.67
N ARG A 124 -13.91 -11.52 -5.89
CA ARG A 124 -13.08 -10.98 -6.98
C ARG A 124 -12.80 -12.01 -8.07
N ALA A 125 -13.66 -13.03 -8.20
CA ALA A 125 -13.54 -14.12 -9.17
C ALA A 125 -12.21 -14.89 -9.10
N GLY A 126 -11.50 -14.84 -7.96
CA GLY A 126 -10.24 -15.54 -7.75
C GLY A 126 -9.03 -14.96 -8.49
N HIS A 127 -9.15 -13.79 -9.13
CA HIS A 127 -8.06 -13.18 -9.90
C HIS A 127 -7.03 -12.51 -8.98
N GLY A 128 -6.16 -13.32 -8.37
CA GLY A 128 -5.15 -12.88 -7.41
C GLY A 128 -4.66 -14.02 -6.54
N ARG A 129 -3.97 -13.67 -5.46
CA ARG A 129 -3.43 -14.64 -4.50
C ARG A 129 -3.44 -14.12 -3.08
N LEU A 130 -3.52 -15.05 -2.14
CA LEU A 130 -3.50 -14.77 -0.73
C LEU A 130 -2.09 -14.99 -0.17
N LEU A 131 -1.55 -14.01 0.54
CA LEU A 131 -0.19 -13.99 1.07
C LEU A 131 -0.22 -13.75 2.58
N VAL A 132 0.74 -14.36 3.27
CA VAL A 132 1.10 -13.96 4.63
C VAL A 132 1.84 -12.62 4.61
N LEU A 133 1.84 -11.89 5.72
CA LEU A 133 2.41 -10.53 5.78
C LEU A 133 3.88 -10.49 5.41
N ALA A 134 4.68 -11.47 5.86
CA ALA A 134 6.11 -11.53 5.57
C ALA A 134 6.39 -11.58 4.05
N THR A 135 5.74 -12.49 3.33
CA THR A 135 5.86 -12.59 1.87
C THR A 135 5.40 -11.31 1.17
N ALA A 136 4.29 -10.72 1.63
CA ALA A 136 3.79 -9.46 1.05
C ALA A 136 4.77 -8.29 1.27
N ALA A 137 5.41 -8.21 2.44
CA ALA A 137 6.42 -7.20 2.73
C ALA A 137 7.69 -7.42 1.90
N ASP A 138 8.14 -8.66 1.68
CA ASP A 138 9.31 -8.93 0.84
C ASP A 138 9.10 -8.53 -0.62
N GLU A 139 7.92 -8.80 -1.18
CA GLU A 139 7.58 -8.37 -2.53
C GLU A 139 7.44 -6.84 -2.61
N GLY A 140 6.81 -6.23 -1.61
CA GLY A 140 6.72 -4.78 -1.49
C GLY A 140 8.11 -4.13 -1.35
N ARG A 141 9.01 -4.72 -0.58
CA ARG A 141 10.39 -4.24 -0.41
C ARG A 141 11.10 -4.15 -1.75
N GLN A 142 10.96 -5.16 -2.60
CA GLN A 142 11.56 -5.19 -3.93
C GLN A 142 10.95 -4.12 -4.84
N ARG A 143 9.62 -4.04 -4.90
CA ARG A 143 8.92 -3.09 -5.79
C ARG A 143 9.12 -1.62 -5.37
N TRP A 144 9.36 -1.33 -4.09
CA TRP A 144 9.61 0.03 -3.58
C TRP A 144 11.10 0.36 -3.40
N ALA A 145 12.01 -0.57 -3.69
CA ALA A 145 13.44 -0.37 -3.50
C ALA A 145 13.98 0.86 -4.27
N GLY A 146 13.44 1.14 -5.47
CA GLY A 146 13.79 2.32 -6.25
C GLY A 146 13.41 3.62 -5.53
N CYS A 147 12.17 3.72 -5.06
CA CYS A 147 11.67 4.87 -4.30
C CYS A 147 12.44 5.06 -2.98
N ALA A 148 12.69 3.97 -2.25
CA ALA A 148 13.45 4.02 -0.99
C ALA A 148 14.89 4.52 -1.20
N ARG A 149 15.58 4.04 -2.25
CA ARG A 149 16.91 4.55 -2.61
C ARG A 149 16.88 6.03 -2.97
N ALA A 150 15.87 6.48 -3.71
CA ALA A 150 15.71 7.89 -4.07
C ALA A 150 15.47 8.76 -2.82
N ALA A 151 14.58 8.32 -1.92
CA ALA A 151 14.27 9.04 -0.68
C ALA A 151 15.50 9.22 0.22
N ARG A 152 16.31 8.17 0.40
CA ARG A 152 17.56 8.25 1.18
C ARG A 152 18.54 9.27 0.59
N ARG A 153 18.68 9.32 -0.74
CA ARG A 153 19.55 10.32 -1.40
C ARG A 153 19.08 11.75 -1.15
N LEU A 154 17.76 11.98 -1.18
CA LEU A 154 17.18 13.30 -0.95
C LEU A 154 17.32 13.74 0.52
N GLY A 155 17.18 12.81 1.48
CA GLY A 155 17.36 13.10 2.91
C GLY A 155 18.80 13.28 3.37
N HIS A 156 19.79 13.08 2.50
CA HIS A 156 21.20 13.37 2.75
C HIS A 156 21.71 14.60 1.98
N ALA A 157 20.81 15.30 1.28
CA ALA A 157 21.15 16.50 0.51
C ALA A 157 20.94 17.80 1.32
N GLU A 158 20.89 17.70 2.65
CA GLU A 158 20.82 18.84 3.60
C GLU A 158 22.20 19.19 4.15
#